data_AF-A0A937DHS4-F1
#
_entry.id   AF-A0A937DHS4-F1
#
_cell.length_a   1.000
_cell.length_b   1.000
_cell.length_c   1.000
_cell.angle_alpha   90.00
_cell.angle_beta   90.00
_cell.angle_gamma   90.00
#
_symmetry.space_group_name_H-M   'P 1'
#
loop_
_entity.id
_entity.type
_entity.pdbx_description
1 polymer ?
#
loop_
_entity_poly.entity_id
_entity_poly.type
_entity_poly.pdbx_seq_one_letter_code
_entity_poly.pdbx_strand_id
1 'polypeptide(L)'
;MTSFDESISFTLSGIYYFNAAACIMICASAEFLSVKLPSQVGYAYLASIFIKIGLFTLIFKEVLLTEGEFPMSERLSIVVPMMVFLVIEAVYCGRLMNKA
;
A
#
# COMPACT_ATOMS: atom_id res chain seq x y z
N MET A 1 30.64 12.63 2.74
CA MET A 1 29.38 12.66 1.98
C MET A 1 29.29 11.36 1.20
N THR A 2 28.62 10.32 1.72
CA THR A 2 28.21 9.11 0.95
C THR A 2 27.38 8.10 1.78
N SER A 3 27.31 8.17 3.11
CA SER A 3 26.67 7.11 3.92
C SER A 3 25.16 7.25 4.18
N PHE A 4 24.55 8.44 4.05
CA PHE A 4 23.12 8.62 4.31
C PHE A 4 22.21 8.22 3.13
N ASP A 5 22.73 8.29 1.91
CA ASP A 5 21.95 8.02 0.68
C ASP A 5 21.62 6.52 0.53
N GLU A 6 22.51 5.66 1.03
CA GLU A 6 22.36 4.20 0.92
C GLU A 6 21.32 3.65 1.90
N SER A 7 21.25 4.19 3.12
CA SER A 7 20.25 3.81 4.13
C SER A 7 18.82 4.23 3.74
N ILE A 8 18.69 5.42 3.15
CA ILE A 8 17.41 5.95 2.65
C ILE A 8 16.94 5.15 1.43
N SER A 9 17.85 4.85 0.49
CA SER A 9 17.53 4.04 -0.69
C SER A 9 17.09 2.63 -0.33
N PHE A 10 17.72 1.99 0.66
CA PHE A 10 17.32 0.66 1.12
C PHE A 10 15.91 0.67 1.72
N THR A 11 15.58 1.68 2.54
CA THR A 11 14.26 1.84 3.17
C THR A 11 13.17 2.13 2.13
N LEU A 12 13.43 3.01 1.15
CA LEU A 12 12.50 3.29 0.06
C LEU A 12 12.21 2.02 -0.74
N SER A 13 13.24 1.25 -1.12
CA SER A 13 13.05 0.04 -1.92
C SER A 13 12.12 -0.97 -1.22
N GLY A 14 12.29 -1.18 0.09
CA GLY A 14 11.43 -2.07 0.87
C GLY A 14 9.97 -1.63 0.89
N ILE A 15 9.70 -0.32 0.89
CA ILE A 15 8.35 0.26 0.84
C ILE A 15 7.67 -0.02 -0.50
N TYR A 16 8.40 0.12 -1.61
CA TYR A 16 7.87 -0.19 -2.93
C TYR A 16 7.55 -1.69 -3.07
N TYR A 17 8.45 -2.57 -2.60
CA TYR A 17 8.19 -4.00 -2.59
C TYR A 17 7.00 -4.38 -1.71
N PHE A 18 6.87 -3.77 -0.52
CA PHE A 18 5.72 -3.98 0.35
C PHE A 18 4.42 -3.55 -0.34
N ASN A 19 4.38 -2.37 -0.95
CA ASN A 19 3.20 -1.89 -1.67
C ASN A 19 2.85 -2.77 -2.88
N ALA A 20 3.85 -3.25 -3.62
CA ALA A 20 3.65 -4.15 -4.75
C ALA A 20 3.10 -5.52 -4.29
N ALA A 21 3.69 -6.12 -3.25
CA ALA A 21 3.24 -7.38 -2.69
C ALA A 21 1.82 -7.27 -2.10
N ALA A 22 1.54 -6.19 -1.36
CA ALA A 22 0.20 -5.90 -0.86
C ALA A 22 -0.81 -5.74 -2.01
N CYS A 23 -0.43 -5.04 -3.09
CA CYS A 23 -1.28 -4.87 -4.26
C CYS A 23 -1.62 -6.19 -4.94
N ILE A 24 -0.64 -7.07 -5.14
CA ILE A 24 -0.88 -8.41 -5.69
C ILE A 24 -1.84 -9.19 -4.78
N MET A 25 -1.62 -9.16 -3.46
CA MET A 25 -2.47 -9.84 -2.49
C MET A 25 -3.91 -9.31 -2.51
N ILE A 26 -4.10 -7.99 -2.57
CA ILE A 26 -5.42 -7.36 -2.64
C ILE A 26 -6.12 -7.73 -3.95
N CYS A 27 -5.46 -7.55 -5.10
CA CYS A 27 -6.03 -7.89 -6.41
C CYS A 27 -6.40 -9.37 -6.51
N ALA A 28 -5.53 -10.28 -6.04
CA ALA A 28 -5.80 -11.71 -6.01
C ALA A 28 -6.99 -12.05 -5.10
N SER A 29 -7.07 -11.42 -3.92
CA SER A 29 -8.22 -11.61 -3.02
C SER A 29 -9.53 -11.10 -3.62
N ALA A 30 -9.49 -9.97 -4.32
CA ALA A 30 -10.63 -9.37 -5.00
C ALA A 30 -11.10 -10.24 -6.18
N GLU A 31 -10.19 -10.81 -6.98
CA GLU A 31 -10.51 -11.77 -8.04
C GLU A 31 -11.14 -13.04 -7.50
N PHE A 32 -10.51 -13.64 -6.48
CA PHE A 32 -11.04 -14.85 -5.86
C PHE A 32 -12.45 -14.63 -5.29
N LEU A 33 -12.67 -13.47 -4.66
CA LEU A 33 -13.98 -13.13 -4.13
C LEU A 33 -14.98 -12.79 -5.23
N SER A 34 -14.55 -12.15 -6.33
CA SER A 34 -15.42 -11.82 -7.46
C SER A 34 -16.03 -13.05 -8.12
N VAL A 35 -15.33 -14.20 -8.09
CA VAL A 35 -15.86 -15.46 -8.62
C VAL A 35 -16.98 -16.03 -7.74
N LYS A 36 -16.91 -15.86 -6.42
CA LYS A 36 -17.91 -16.43 -5.49
C LYS A 36 -19.02 -15.45 -5.12
N LEU A 37 -18.68 -14.18 -4.90
CA LEU A 37 -19.54 -13.15 -4.30
C LEU A 37 -19.20 -11.77 -4.92
N PRO A 38 -19.56 -11.53 -6.20
CA PRO A 38 -19.22 -10.28 -6.90
C PRO A 38 -19.78 -9.03 -6.20
N SER A 39 -20.94 -9.14 -5.54
CA SER A 39 -21.56 -8.04 -4.79
C SER A 39 -20.79 -7.63 -3.52
N GLN A 40 -19.88 -8.46 -3.01
CA GLN A 40 -19.12 -8.19 -1.79
C GLN A 40 -17.69 -7.71 -2.05
N VAL A 41 -17.24 -7.67 -3.31
CA VAL A 41 -15.88 -7.28 -3.69
C VAL A 41 -15.52 -5.88 -3.19
N GLY A 42 -16.45 -4.93 -3.27
CA GLY A 42 -16.23 -3.56 -2.76
C GLY A 42 -15.99 -3.49 -1.25
N TYR A 43 -16.72 -4.29 -0.47
CA TYR A 43 -16.53 -4.37 0.99
C TYR A 43 -15.22 -5.05 1.35
N ALA A 44 -14.85 -6.11 0.65
CA ALA A 44 -13.57 -6.78 0.85
C ALA A 44 -12.40 -5.88 0.48
N TYR A 45 -12.52 -5.11 -0.61
CA TYR A 45 -11.52 -4.11 -0.97
C TYR A 45 -11.35 -3.05 0.12
N LEU A 46 -12.45 -2.49 0.65
CA LEU A 46 -12.40 -1.54 1.76
C LEU A 46 -11.72 -2.13 3.00
N ALA A 47 -12.07 -3.37 3.38
CA ALA A 47 -11.44 -4.06 4.51
C ALA A 47 -9.92 -4.25 4.27
N SER A 48 -9.54 -4.65 3.06
CA SER A 48 -8.15 -4.80 2.64
C SER A 48 -7.36 -3.49 2.69
N ILE A 49 -7.96 -2.35 2.36
CA ILE A 49 -7.33 -1.02 2.51
C ILE A 49 -7.02 -0.75 3.98
N PHE A 50 -7.98 -0.97 4.88
CA PHE A 50 -7.76 -0.76 6.33
C PHE A 50 -6.62 -1.64 6.85
N ILE A 51 -6.59 -2.91 6.45
CA ILE A 51 -5.52 -3.83 6.81
C ILE A 51 -4.17 -3.36 6.25
N LYS A 52 -4.11 -2.97 4.98
CA LYS A 52 -2.88 -2.49 4.32
C LYS A 52 -2.32 -1.24 4.99
N ILE A 53 -3.18 -0.25 5.28
CA ILE A 53 -2.77 0.97 5.98
C ILE A 53 -2.32 0.65 7.40
N GLY A 54 -3.06 -0.21 8.12
CA GLY A 54 -2.68 -0.66 9.47
C GLY A 54 -1.32 -1.35 9.49
N LEU A 55 -1.09 -2.34 8.63
CA LEU A 55 0.20 -3.02 8.51
C LEU A 55 1.32 -2.06 8.11
N PHE A 56 1.06 -1.17 7.16
CA PHE A 56 2.06 -0.19 6.72
C PHE A 56 2.50 0.72 7.87
N THR A 57 1.55 1.29 8.61
CA THR A 57 1.85 2.15 9.75
C THR A 57 2.57 1.39 10.87
N LEU A 58 2.28 0.10 11.06
CA LEU A 58 2.95 -0.74 12.06
C LEU A 58 4.38 -1.12 11.67
N ILE A 59 4.60 -1.50 10.40
CA ILE A 59 5.90 -1.92 9.87
C ILE A 59 6.83 -0.71 9.73
N PHE A 60 6.33 0.41 9.19
CA PHE A 60 7.12 1.63 8.95
C PHE A 60 6.98 2.66 10.08
N LYS A 61 6.57 2.23 11.27
CA LYS A 61 6.36 3.12 12.43
C LYS A 61 7.60 3.92 12.80
N GLU A 62 8.81 3.35 12.63
CA GLU A 62 10.05 4.06 12.96
C GLU A 62 10.28 5.23 12.00
N VAL A 63 10.05 5.01 10.70
CA VAL A 63 10.17 6.06 9.70
C VAL A 63 9.06 7.12 9.84
N LEU A 64 7.85 6.71 10.24
CA LEU A 64 6.67 7.58 10.35
C LEU A 64 6.55 8.32 11.69
N LEU A 65 6.93 7.71 12.81
CA LEU A 65 6.68 8.19 14.18
C LEU A 65 7.94 8.60 14.94
N THR A 66 9.15 8.20 14.54
CA THR A 66 10.38 8.67 15.20
C THR A 66 10.62 10.13 14.84
N GLU A 67 10.41 11.02 15.80
CA GLU A 67 10.70 12.45 15.66
C GLU A 67 12.22 12.68 15.71
N GLY A 68 12.78 13.29 14.65
CA GLY A 68 14.18 13.71 14.61
C GLY A 68 15.10 12.93 13.67
N GLU A 69 14.72 11.75 13.18
CA GLU A 69 15.53 11.00 12.19
C GLU A 69 15.22 11.39 10.74
N PHE A 70 13.94 11.61 10.40
CA PHE A 70 13.51 11.86 9.02
C PHE A 70 12.70 13.15 8.88
N PRO A 71 13.03 14.03 7.92
CA PRO A 71 12.26 15.24 7.64
C PRO A 71 10.87 14.91 7.06
N MET A 72 9.91 15.81 7.27
CA MET A 72 8.53 15.67 6.79
C MET A 72 8.42 15.35 5.28
N SER A 73 9.35 15.88 4.48
CA SER A 73 9.45 15.61 3.03
C SER A 73 9.67 14.14 2.70
N GLU A 74 10.42 13.43 3.54
CA GLU A 74 10.77 12.03 3.33
C GLU A 74 9.58 11.12 3.67
N ARG A 75 8.89 11.42 4.78
CA ARG A 75 7.61 10.79 5.12
C ARG A 75 6.58 10.96 4.01
N LEU A 76 6.53 12.14 3.38
CA LEU A 76 5.62 12.39 2.26
C LEU A 76 5.99 11.57 1.02
N SER A 77 7.29 11.40 0.75
CA SER A 77 7.77 10.55 -0.36
C SER A 77 7.42 9.07 -0.21
N ILE A 78 7.01 8.65 0.99
CA ILE A 78 6.60 7.28 1.33
C ILE A 78 5.06 7.14 1.25
N VAL A 79 4.32 8.15 1.73
CA VAL A 79 2.85 8.18 1.68
C VAL A 79 2.33 8.38 0.26
N VAL A 80 3.02 9.17 -0.58
CA VAL A 80 2.58 9.43 -1.96
C VAL A 80 2.50 8.13 -2.79
N PRO A 81 3.54 7.27 -2.84
CA PRO A 81 3.45 5.97 -3.52
C PRO A 81 2.30 5.11 -3.01
N MET A 82 2.08 5.07 -1.69
CA MET A 82 0.99 4.32 -1.09
C MET A 82 -0.38 4.79 -1.61
N MET A 83 -0.61 6.10 -1.67
CA MET A 83 -1.85 6.67 -2.21
C MET A 83 -2.04 6.34 -3.69
N VAL A 84 -0.97 6.40 -4.49
CA VAL A 84 -1.02 6.04 -5.91
C VAL A 84 -1.41 4.57 -6.08
N PHE A 85 -0.79 3.65 -5.33
CA PHE A 85 -1.14 2.23 -5.37
C PHE A 85 -2.58 1.98 -4.92
N LEU A 86 -3.07 2.67 -3.89
CA LEU A 86 -4.47 2.56 -3.45
C LEU A 86 -5.46 2.98 -4.54
N VAL A 87 -5.21 4.08 -5.24
CA VAL A 87 -6.08 4.52 -6.35
C VAL A 87 -6.07 3.51 -7.48
N ILE A 88 -4.91 2.96 -7.84
CA ILE A 88 -4.81 1.92 -8.86
C ILE A 88 -5.62 0.67 -8.47
N GLU A 89 -5.49 0.22 -7.21
CA GLU A 89 -6.26 -0.91 -6.68
C GLU A 89 -7.77 -0.62 -6.68
N ALA A 90 -8.19 0.60 -6.33
CA ALA A 90 -9.59 1.02 -6.33
C ALA A 90 -10.17 0.98 -7.73
N VAL A 91 -9.44 1.50 -8.71
CA VAL A 91 -9.86 1.46 -10.12
C VAL A 91 -9.90 0.01 -10.61
N TYR A 92 -8.92 -0.82 -10.26
CA TYR A 92 -8.92 -2.24 -10.64
C TYR A 92 -10.12 -2.98 -10.08
N CYS A 93 -10.37 -2.88 -8.77
CA CYS A 93 -11.50 -3.52 -8.10
C CYS A 93 -12.83 -2.97 -8.60
N GLY A 94 -12.93 -1.66 -8.81
CA GLY A 94 -14.13 -1.03 -9.39
C GLY A 94 -14.42 -1.52 -10.80
N ARG A 95 -13.39 -1.72 -11.62
CA ARG A 95 -13.54 -2.32 -12.96
C ARG A 95 -13.90 -3.79 -12.90
N LEU A 96 -13.39 -4.54 -11.92
CA LEU A 96 -13.73 -5.95 -11.70
C LEU A 96 -15.22 -6.09 -11.37
N MET A 97 -15.74 -5.23 -10.48
CA MET A 97 -17.17 -5.18 -10.13
C MET A 97 -18.07 -4.77 -11.30
N ASN A 98 -17.62 -3.84 -12.16
CA ASN A 98 -18.40 -3.38 -13.31
C ASN A 98 -18.37 -4.37 -14.50
N LYS A 99 -17.54 -5.41 -14.43
CA LYS A 99 -17.44 -6.48 -15.44
C LYS A 99 -18.11 -7.78 -15.00
N ALA A 100 -18.43 -7.92 -13.71
CA ALA A 100 -19.19 -9.05 -13.15
C ALA A 100 -20.69 -8.81 -13.30
#